data_AF-A0A7D3XWK3-F1
#
_entry.id   AF-A0A7D3XWK3-F1
#
_cell.length_a   1.000
_cell.length_b   1.000
_cell.length_c   1.000
_cell.angle_alpha   90.00
_cell.angle_beta   90.00
_cell.angle_gamma   90.00
#
_symmetry.space_group_name_H-M   'P 1'
#
loop_
_entity.id
_entity.type
_entity.pdbx_description
1 polymer ?
#
loop_
_entity_poly.entity_id
_entity_poly.type
_entity_poly.pdbx_seq_one_letter_code
_entity_poly.pdbx_strand_id
1 'polypeptide(L)'
;MGNSNGEPTPPDDLSEALIQRIDALELPELKSLLSYVEQRIDALRTPIEEEIEANAAGEVLDIENHGAYAIVRKHPPDPDDDGVNTEITSLYHVRREPQIDGTESLHWAYLGDVHNNAQTRCESCGRTLDDDVDTCPHCGSDDVDHSDTEE
;
A
#
# COMPACT_ATOMS: atom_id res chain seq x y z
N MET A 1 -37.87 -15.96 -30.24
CA MET A 1 -38.26 -14.65 -29.69
C MET A 1 -37.77 -14.63 -28.25
N GLY A 2 -36.60 -14.05 -27.99
CA GLY A 2 -36.07 -13.93 -26.63
C GLY A 2 -36.43 -12.55 -26.11
N ASN A 3 -37.23 -12.47 -25.05
CA ASN A 3 -37.50 -11.23 -24.35
C ASN A 3 -36.30 -10.92 -23.47
N SER A 4 -35.30 -10.23 -24.01
CA SER A 4 -34.19 -9.69 -23.24
C SER A 4 -34.55 -8.28 -22.78
N ASN A 5 -35.47 -8.18 -21.81
CA ASN A 5 -35.50 -7.00 -20.94
C ASN A 5 -34.16 -7.00 -20.21
N GLY A 6 -33.41 -5.90 -20.27
CA GLY A 6 -32.01 -5.78 -19.81
C GLY A 6 -31.81 -5.87 -18.29
N GLU A 7 -32.53 -6.77 -17.63
CA GLU A 7 -32.35 -7.13 -16.23
C GLU A 7 -31.05 -7.94 -16.10
N PRO A 8 -30.15 -7.59 -15.16
CA PRO A 8 -28.92 -8.33 -14.93
C PRO A 8 -29.22 -9.75 -14.45
N THR A 9 -28.46 -10.73 -14.94
CA THR A 9 -28.55 -12.12 -14.45
C THR A 9 -27.94 -12.19 -13.04
N PRO A 10 -28.66 -12.70 -12.03
CA PRO A 10 -28.12 -12.81 -10.68
C PRO A 10 -27.02 -13.89 -10.60
N PRO A 11 -25.99 -13.68 -9.76
CA PRO A 11 -24.91 -14.67 -9.59
C PRO A 11 -25.39 -15.92 -8.84
N ASP A 12 -24.83 -17.07 -9.22
CA ASP A 12 -25.24 -18.40 -8.74
C ASP A 12 -24.95 -18.65 -7.25
N ASP A 13 -24.00 -17.92 -6.68
CA ASP A 13 -23.59 -18.06 -5.27
C ASP A 13 -24.57 -17.41 -4.27
N LEU A 14 -25.55 -16.64 -4.76
CA LEU A 14 -26.55 -16.00 -3.91
C LEU A 14 -27.82 -16.84 -3.79
N SER A 15 -28.35 -16.94 -2.57
CA SER A 15 -29.65 -17.61 -2.36
C SER A 15 -30.79 -16.87 -3.07
N GLU A 16 -31.76 -17.61 -3.61
CA GLU A 16 -32.94 -17.05 -4.29
C GLU A 16 -33.69 -16.03 -3.41
N ALA A 17 -33.80 -16.28 -2.10
CA ALA A 17 -34.44 -15.36 -1.16
C ALA A 17 -33.71 -14.01 -1.02
N LEU A 18 -32.38 -14.01 -1.17
CA LEU A 18 -31.58 -12.78 -1.15
C LEU A 18 -31.75 -12.01 -2.47
N ILE A 19 -31.73 -12.71 -3.60
CA ILE A 19 -31.97 -12.13 -4.93
C ILE A 19 -33.32 -11.41 -4.95
N GLN A 20 -34.40 -12.09 -4.55
CA GLN A 20 -35.74 -11.48 -4.49
C GLN A 20 -35.80 -10.25 -3.58
N ARG A 21 -34.99 -10.22 -2.51
CA ARG A 21 -34.94 -9.08 -1.59
C ARG A 21 -34.16 -7.90 -2.16
N ILE A 22 -33.12 -8.16 -2.95
CA ILE A 22 -32.34 -7.14 -3.67
C ILE A 22 -33.16 -6.56 -4.83
N ASP A 23 -33.87 -7.41 -5.59
CA ASP A 23 -34.72 -7.00 -6.72
C ASP A 23 -35.90 -6.12 -6.28
N ALA A 24 -36.31 -6.20 -5.01
CA ALA A 24 -37.35 -5.38 -4.42
C ALA A 24 -36.87 -4.02 -3.89
N LEU A 25 -35.55 -3.75 -3.91
CA LEU A 25 -34.99 -2.48 -3.42
C LEU A 25 -35.10 -1.38 -4.47
N GLU A 26 -35.40 -0.17 -4.00
CA GLU A 26 -35.36 1.01 -4.85
C GLU A 26 -33.91 1.50 -5.04
N LEU A 27 -33.66 2.29 -6.08
CA LEU A 27 -32.33 2.82 -6.41
C LEU A 27 -31.52 3.41 -5.22
N PRO A 28 -32.08 4.26 -4.33
CA PRO A 28 -31.32 4.78 -3.18
C PRO A 28 -30.95 3.68 -2.16
N GLU A 29 -31.79 2.67 -2.00
CA GLU A 29 -31.52 1.53 -1.12
C GLU A 29 -30.44 0.63 -1.72
N LEU A 30 -30.47 0.39 -3.03
CA LEU A 30 -29.42 -0.34 -3.75
C LEU A 30 -28.04 0.35 -3.62
N LYS A 31 -28.00 1.68 -3.73
CA LYS A 31 -26.74 2.44 -3.52
C LYS A 31 -26.23 2.32 -2.08
N SER A 32 -27.13 2.38 -1.11
CA SER A 32 -26.78 2.20 0.30
C SER A 32 -26.30 0.78 0.60
N LEU A 33 -26.93 -0.23 -0.02
CA LEU A 33 -26.53 -1.61 0.05
C LEU A 33 -25.14 -1.81 -0.56
N LEU A 34 -24.86 -1.24 -1.73
CA LEU A 34 -23.54 -1.31 -2.37
C LEU A 34 -22.44 -0.79 -1.44
N SER A 35 -22.61 0.42 -0.88
CA SER A 35 -21.62 0.99 0.05
C SER A 35 -21.42 0.14 1.31
N TYR A 36 -22.49 -0.46 1.85
CA TYR A 36 -22.36 -1.36 2.98
C TYR A 36 -21.68 -2.68 2.61
N VAL A 37 -21.98 -3.25 1.43
CA VAL A 37 -21.32 -4.45 0.93
C VAL A 37 -19.83 -4.20 0.73
N GLU A 38 -19.44 -3.07 0.14
CA GLU A 38 -18.03 -2.66 0.01
C GLU A 38 -17.32 -2.58 1.37
N GLN A 39 -17.95 -1.94 2.37
CA GLN A 39 -17.41 -1.90 3.74
C GLN A 39 -17.31 -3.28 4.39
N ARG A 40 -18.27 -4.17 4.14
CA ARG A 40 -18.25 -5.53 4.68
C ARG A 40 -17.20 -6.41 4.02
N ILE A 41 -16.98 -6.25 2.72
CA ILE A 41 -15.88 -6.90 2.00
C ILE A 41 -14.55 -6.42 2.58
N ASP A 42 -14.36 -5.10 2.70
CA ASP A 42 -13.13 -4.51 3.23
C ASP A 42 -12.81 -5.00 4.65
N ALA A 43 -13.82 -5.06 5.53
CA ALA A 43 -13.67 -5.56 6.91
C ALA A 43 -13.40 -7.08 7.02
N LEU A 44 -13.67 -7.85 5.96
CA LEU A 44 -13.41 -9.29 5.92
C LEU A 44 -12.07 -9.63 5.24
N ARG A 45 -11.50 -8.69 4.48
CA ARG A 45 -10.19 -8.85 3.87
C ARG A 45 -9.11 -8.83 4.94
N THR A 46 -8.00 -9.51 4.64
CA THR A 46 -6.74 -9.27 5.33
C THR A 46 -6.36 -7.79 5.16
N PRO A 47 -5.84 -7.09 6.17
CA PRO A 47 -5.31 -5.73 6.00
C PRO A 47 -4.25 -5.68 4.90
N ILE A 48 -4.18 -4.56 4.16
CA ILE A 48 -3.27 -4.48 3.00
C ILE A 48 -1.81 -4.50 3.43
N GLU A 49 -1.55 -3.98 4.62
CA GLU A 49 -0.24 -3.96 5.27
C GLU A 49 0.28 -5.39 5.48
N GLU A 50 -0.56 -6.27 6.04
CA GLU A 50 -0.20 -7.69 6.25
C GLU A 50 0.07 -8.41 4.92
N GLU A 51 -0.72 -8.13 3.88
CA GLU A 51 -0.46 -8.70 2.54
C GLU A 51 0.84 -8.16 1.92
N ILE A 52 1.13 -6.87 2.12
CA ILE A 52 2.35 -6.21 1.64
C ILE A 52 3.57 -6.83 2.31
N GLU A 53 3.59 -6.92 3.63
CA GLU A 53 4.70 -7.49 4.40
C GLU A 53 4.97 -8.95 4.01
N ALA A 54 3.91 -9.74 3.79
CA ALA A 54 4.04 -11.15 3.45
C ALA A 54 4.56 -11.41 2.02
N ASN A 55 4.35 -10.47 1.09
CA ASN A 55 4.61 -10.69 -0.34
C ASN A 55 5.62 -9.74 -0.97
N ALA A 56 6.10 -8.74 -0.24
CA ALA A 56 7.11 -7.81 -0.74
C ALA A 56 8.43 -8.53 -1.04
N ALA A 57 9.03 -8.22 -2.18
CA ALA A 57 10.41 -8.58 -2.45
C ALA A 57 11.34 -7.52 -1.84
N GLY A 58 12.37 -7.94 -1.11
CA GLY A 58 13.26 -7.05 -0.37
C GLY A 58 12.70 -6.67 1.01
N GLU A 59 13.14 -5.54 1.56
CA GLU A 59 12.78 -5.12 2.92
C GLU A 59 11.84 -3.92 2.89
N VAL A 60 10.67 -4.06 3.51
CA VAL A 60 9.71 -2.96 3.66
C VAL A 60 10.13 -2.07 4.83
N LEU A 61 10.24 -0.77 4.56
CA LEU A 61 10.63 0.25 5.54
C LEU A 61 9.43 0.97 6.15
N ASP A 62 8.43 1.28 5.32
CA ASP A 62 7.25 2.04 5.72
C ASP A 62 6.06 1.74 4.80
N ILE A 63 4.86 1.78 5.38
CA ILE A 63 3.58 1.56 4.69
C ILE A 63 2.60 2.65 5.10
N GLU A 64 2.29 3.55 4.18
CA GLU A 64 1.25 4.57 4.34
C GLU A 64 -0.06 4.08 3.74
N ASN A 65 -1.00 3.59 4.57
CA ASN A 65 -2.29 3.09 4.12
C ASN A 65 -3.31 4.22 3.88
N HIS A 66 -3.89 4.28 2.68
CA HIS A 66 -4.93 5.22 2.26
C HIS A 66 -6.29 4.55 1.97
N GLY A 67 -6.50 3.34 2.48
CA GLY A 67 -7.72 2.54 2.34
C GLY A 67 -7.78 1.78 1.01
N ALA A 68 -7.93 2.50 -0.11
CA ALA A 68 -8.00 1.88 -1.44
C ALA A 68 -6.64 1.45 -2.00
N TYR A 69 -5.56 2.03 -1.47
CA TYR A 69 -4.18 1.77 -1.85
C TYR A 69 -3.26 2.10 -0.66
N ALA A 70 -2.01 1.68 -0.75
CA ALA A 70 -0.94 2.08 0.15
C ALA A 70 0.24 2.64 -0.64
N ILE A 71 0.98 3.57 -0.03
CA ILE A 71 2.30 3.96 -0.50
C ILE A 71 3.34 3.21 0.32
N VAL A 72 4.25 2.50 -0.34
CA VAL A 72 5.23 1.63 0.30
C VAL A 72 6.63 2.13 -0.01
N ARG A 73 7.45 2.29 1.03
CA ARG A 73 8.89 2.49 0.92
C ARG A 73 9.58 1.17 1.21
N LYS A 74 10.49 0.74 0.34
CA LYS A 74 11.25 -0.50 0.54
C LYS A 74 12.65 -0.43 -0.04
N HIS A 75 13.57 -1.20 0.54
CA HIS A 75 14.80 -1.58 -0.12
C HIS A 75 14.51 -2.69 -1.14
N PRO A 76 14.93 -2.54 -2.41
CA PRO A 76 14.84 -3.64 -3.36
C PRO A 76 15.78 -4.79 -2.99
N PRO A 77 15.49 -6.02 -3.45
CA PRO A 77 16.46 -7.10 -3.35
C PRO A 77 17.76 -6.70 -4.06
N ASP A 78 18.89 -7.12 -3.51
CA ASP A 78 20.19 -6.89 -4.13
C ASP A 78 20.29 -7.70 -5.44
N PRO A 79 20.80 -7.12 -6.55
CA PRO A 79 20.96 -7.86 -7.80
C PRO A 79 22.11 -8.87 -7.78
N ASP A 80 23.12 -8.67 -6.93
CA ASP A 80 24.36 -9.44 -6.88
C ASP A 80 24.48 -10.33 -5.63
N ASP A 81 23.62 -10.12 -4.63
CA ASP A 81 23.57 -10.90 -3.38
C ASP A 81 22.14 -11.32 -2.99
N ASP A 82 22.01 -12.28 -2.07
CA ASP A 82 20.72 -12.72 -1.52
C ASP A 82 20.11 -11.72 -0.50
N GLY A 83 20.79 -10.59 -0.27
CA GLY A 83 20.38 -9.51 0.63
C GLY A 83 19.47 -8.45 0.01
N VAL A 84 19.39 -7.30 0.67
CA VAL A 84 18.67 -6.12 0.19
C VAL A 84 19.66 -4.99 -0.10
N ASN A 85 19.41 -4.23 -1.16
CA ASN A 85 20.21 -3.06 -1.47
C ASN A 85 19.73 -1.89 -0.59
N THR A 86 20.46 -1.62 0.48
CA THR A 86 20.16 -0.55 1.44
C THR A 86 20.54 0.86 0.93
N GLU A 87 21.33 0.94 -0.16
CA GLU A 87 21.71 2.22 -0.79
C GLU A 87 20.54 2.88 -1.52
N ILE A 88 19.56 2.07 -1.97
CA ILE A 88 18.39 2.54 -2.72
C ILE A 88 17.14 2.35 -1.88
N THR A 89 16.38 3.43 -1.67
CA THR A 89 15.00 3.32 -1.20
C THR A 89 14.05 3.60 -2.34
N SER A 90 13.18 2.65 -2.66
CA SER A 90 12.22 2.78 -3.74
C SER A 90 10.81 2.99 -3.19
N LEU A 91 10.05 3.88 -3.84
CA LEU A 91 8.66 4.18 -3.51
C LEU A 91 7.72 3.45 -4.47
N TYR A 92 6.66 2.85 -3.94
CA TYR A 92 5.66 2.13 -4.71
C TYR A 92 4.25 2.55 -4.32
N HIS A 93 3.36 2.61 -5.32
CA HIS A 93 1.93 2.65 -5.12
C HIS A 93 1.38 1.23 -5.23
N VAL A 94 0.84 0.69 -4.13
CA VAL A 94 0.34 -0.68 -4.04
C VAL A 94 -1.16 -0.68 -3.89
N ARG A 95 -1.86 -1.46 -4.72
CA ARG A 95 -3.32 -1.62 -4.64
C ARG A 95 -3.71 -3.08 -4.83
N ARG A 96 -4.89 -3.46 -4.33
CA ARG A 96 -5.51 -4.73 -4.71
C ARG A 96 -6.06 -4.64 -6.11
N GLU A 97 -5.72 -5.61 -6.94
CA GLU A 97 -6.22 -5.76 -8.29
C GLU A 97 -6.99 -7.08 -8.39
N PRO A 98 -8.29 -7.04 -8.75
CA PRO A 98 -9.07 -8.25 -8.96
C PRO A 98 -8.60 -8.95 -10.22
N GLN A 99 -8.44 -10.26 -10.09
CA GLN A 99 -8.04 -11.16 -11.17
C GLN A 99 -9.26 -11.73 -11.88
N ILE A 100 -9.03 -12.26 -13.09
CA ILE A 100 -10.10 -12.83 -13.93
C ILE A 100 -10.78 -14.02 -13.26
N ASP A 101 -10.07 -14.74 -12.40
CA ASP A 101 -10.56 -15.89 -11.64
C ASP A 101 -11.32 -15.50 -10.35
N GLY A 102 -11.47 -14.19 -10.08
CA GLY A 102 -12.13 -13.67 -8.89
C GLY A 102 -11.23 -13.60 -7.65
N THR A 103 -9.96 -13.99 -7.75
CA THR A 103 -8.97 -13.74 -6.69
C THR A 103 -8.50 -12.29 -6.71
N GLU A 104 -7.80 -11.85 -5.67
CA GLU A 104 -7.17 -10.53 -5.62
C GLU A 104 -5.66 -10.71 -5.44
N SER A 105 -4.90 -9.81 -6.03
CA SER A 105 -3.44 -9.76 -5.86
C SER A 105 -2.97 -8.32 -5.70
N LEU A 106 -1.82 -8.14 -5.08
CA LEU A 106 -1.21 -6.82 -4.97
C LEU A 106 -0.58 -6.40 -6.31
N HIS A 107 -1.05 -5.29 -6.85
CA HIS A 107 -0.43 -4.60 -7.98
C HIS A 107 0.55 -3.54 -7.45
N TRP A 108 1.82 -3.67 -7.81
CA TRP A 108 2.90 -2.77 -7.40
C TRP A 108 3.30 -1.85 -8.55
N ALA A 109 3.02 -0.56 -8.42
CA ALA A 109 3.46 0.46 -9.37
C ALA A 109 4.64 1.24 -8.80
N TYR A 110 5.81 1.11 -9.43
CA TYR A 110 7.01 1.86 -9.05
C TYR A 110 6.84 3.36 -9.31
N LEU A 111 7.13 4.19 -8.31
CA LEU A 111 6.98 5.64 -8.36
C LEU A 111 8.32 6.37 -8.49
N GLY A 112 9.44 5.70 -8.22
CA GLY A 112 10.78 6.29 -8.25
C GLY A 112 11.61 5.92 -7.03
N ASP A 113 12.90 6.16 -7.12
CA ASP A 113 13.82 6.06 -5.99
C ASP A 113 13.79 7.38 -5.21
N VAL A 114 13.68 7.24 -3.90
CA VAL A 114 13.84 8.34 -2.96
C VAL A 114 15.20 8.16 -2.31
N HIS A 115 15.97 9.24 -2.25
CA HIS A 115 17.16 9.23 -1.40
C HIS A 115 16.66 9.00 0.01
N ASN A 116 17.27 8.04 0.70
CA ASN A 116 17.04 7.85 2.13
C ASN A 116 17.53 9.13 2.78
N ASN A 117 16.61 10.06 2.95
CA ASN A 117 16.74 11.18 3.83
C ASN A 117 16.64 10.60 5.25
N ALA A 118 17.58 9.73 5.62
CA ALA A 118 18.15 9.81 6.96
C ALA A 118 18.76 11.21 7.00
N GLN A 119 17.91 12.21 7.13
CA GLN A 119 18.32 13.58 7.25
C GLN A 119 18.99 13.59 8.60
N THR A 120 20.30 13.45 8.60
CA THR A 120 21.09 13.70 9.78
C THR A 120 20.81 15.16 10.12
N ARG A 121 20.03 15.38 11.19
CA ARG A 121 19.62 16.72 11.58
C ARG A 121 20.65 17.21 12.57
N CYS A 122 21.26 18.34 12.26
CA CYS A 122 22.13 19.01 13.21
C CYS A 122 21.34 19.32 14.49
N GLU A 123 21.77 18.78 15.63
CA GLU A 123 21.08 18.99 16.91
C GLU A 123 21.12 20.47 17.35
N SER A 124 22.18 21.19 16.96
CA SER A 124 22.36 22.60 17.30
C SER A 124 21.47 23.56 16.52
N CYS A 125 21.21 23.31 15.23
CA CYS A 125 20.46 24.25 14.38
C CYS A 125 19.20 23.67 13.73
N GLY A 126 18.95 22.37 13.90
CA GLY A 126 17.76 21.67 13.43
C GLY A 126 17.67 21.50 11.91
N ARG A 127 18.71 21.87 11.16
CA ARG A 127 18.77 21.72 9.69
C ARG A 127 19.20 20.32 9.29
N THR A 128 18.67 19.91 8.16
CA THR A 128 18.94 18.64 7.49
C THR A 128 20.32 18.70 6.83
N LEU A 129 21.15 17.70 7.08
CA LEU A 129 22.45 17.49 6.45
C LEU A 129 22.34 16.32 5.49
N ASP A 130 23.18 16.33 4.45
CA ASP A 130 23.48 15.12 3.67
C ASP A 130 24.24 14.14 4.59
N ASP A 131 24.02 12.84 4.40
CA ASP A 131 24.86 11.82 5.05
C ASP A 131 26.32 12.02 4.61
N ASP A 132 27.25 11.78 5.53
CA ASP A 132 28.71 12.01 5.41
C ASP A 132 29.24 13.44 5.65
N VAL A 133 28.69 14.16 6.65
CA VAL A 133 29.30 15.44 7.08
C VAL A 133 29.55 15.48 8.59
N ASP A 134 30.81 15.35 9.02
CA ASP A 134 31.23 15.40 10.44
C ASP A 134 30.97 16.76 11.11
N THR A 135 30.88 17.84 10.33
CA THR A 135 30.68 19.21 10.85
C THR A 135 29.60 19.93 10.05
N CYS A 136 28.55 20.40 10.74
CA CYS A 136 27.44 21.12 10.11
C CYS A 136 27.93 22.37 9.35
N PRO A 137 27.82 22.47 8.01
CA PRO A 137 28.31 23.61 7.24
C PRO A 137 27.47 24.89 7.46
N HIS A 138 26.32 24.77 8.14
CA HIS A 138 25.44 25.88 8.43
C HIS A 138 25.70 26.56 9.77
N CYS A 139 26.13 25.82 10.80
CA CYS A 139 26.35 26.38 12.13
C CYS A 139 27.72 26.04 12.74
N GLY A 140 28.45 25.09 12.15
CA GLY A 140 29.78 24.68 12.58
C GLY A 140 29.80 23.75 13.80
N SER A 141 28.71 23.07 14.12
CA SER A 141 28.68 22.07 15.20
C SER A 141 29.22 20.72 14.70
N ASP A 142 30.00 20.04 15.54
CA ASP A 142 30.52 18.69 15.31
C ASP A 142 29.60 17.57 15.84
N ASP A 143 28.45 17.94 16.45
CA ASP A 143 27.45 16.99 16.96
C ASP A 143 26.53 16.53 15.84
N VAL A 144 27.01 15.51 15.12
CA VAL A 144 26.32 14.84 14.04
C VAL A 144 26.12 13.39 14.50
N ASP A 145 24.92 13.06 14.98
CA ASP A 145 24.60 11.72 15.46
C ASP A 145 24.52 10.76 14.27
N HIS A 146 25.65 10.13 13.96
CA HIS A 146 25.66 8.91 13.16
C HIS A 146 25.06 7.83 14.05
N SER A 147 23.80 7.47 13.80
CA SER A 147 23.19 6.34 14.49
C SER A 147 23.85 5.05 14.01
N ASP A 148 25.05 4.76 14.51
CA ASP A 148 25.73 3.49 14.35
C ASP A 148 24.92 2.45 15.12
N THR A 149 24.04 1.73 14.41
CA THR A 149 23.42 0.53 14.96
C THR A 149 24.43 -0.61 14.83
N GLU A 150 25.35 -0.69 15.80
CA GLU A 150 26.13 -1.89 16.08
C GLU A 150 25.50 -2.63 17.26
N GLU A 151 24.84 -3.77 17.01
CA GLU A 151 24.93 -5.03 17.81
C GLU A 151 24.15 -6.18 17.17
#